data_AF-A0A662EB55-F1
#
_entry.id   AF-A0A662EB55-F1
#
_cell.length_a   1.000
_cell.length_b   1.000
_cell.length_c   1.000
_cell.angle_alpha   90.00
_cell.angle_beta   90.00
_cell.angle_gamma   90.00
#
_symmetry.space_group_name_H-M   'P 1'
#
loop_
_entity.id
_entity.type
_entity.pdbx_description
1 polymer ?
#
loop_
_entity_poly.entity_id
_entity_poly.type
_entity_poly.pdbx_seq_one_letter_code
_entity_poly.pdbx_strand_id
1 'polypeptide(L)'
;SSVLSADLDAFTRATRVLRWVARSLSLNISSTGDQDAVSVLRRGNGRCSGLANATVALLRAAGFEARTVSGLLVSDDRVVPHRWLECLLPGAGWVPTDPTIGFWVVTPRHLVFSDTVTDLPVVEMVSPPEDPPHYPVIDGVPTRPDLGSELVCRVVNPCGGRLVAVLRGDSGVELRTELEKEGRFSGLFPGRWRLEVRRDSDVVLRQTLDLGNGEHYSVAVRIDDEDCVRLMGRDRVRRVK
;
A
#
# COMPACT_ATOMS: atom_id res chain seq x y z
N SER A 1 -3.96 12.55 -19.75
CA SER A 1 -5.15 11.97 -19.11
C SER A 1 -5.54 10.57 -19.57
N SER A 2 -5.26 10.11 -20.79
CA SER A 2 -5.73 8.79 -21.28
C SER A 2 -5.03 7.57 -20.69
N VAL A 3 -3.77 7.71 -20.25
CA VAL A 3 -2.98 6.60 -19.68
C VAL A 3 -3.47 6.24 -18.28
N LEU A 4 -3.66 7.24 -17.40
CA LEU A 4 -4.21 7.04 -16.05
C LEU A 4 -5.59 6.37 -16.07
N SER A 5 -6.45 6.69 -17.04
CA SER A 5 -7.76 6.03 -17.17
C SER A 5 -7.67 4.57 -17.61
N ALA A 6 -6.66 4.22 -18.42
CA ALA A 6 -6.43 2.83 -18.84
C ALA A 6 -5.83 2.00 -17.69
N ASP A 7 -4.95 2.59 -16.88
CA ASP A 7 -4.35 1.96 -15.70
C ASP A 7 -5.42 1.66 -14.64
N LEU A 8 -6.31 2.62 -14.38
CA LEU A 8 -7.45 2.45 -13.47
C LEU A 8 -8.43 1.36 -13.94
N ASP A 9 -8.66 1.25 -15.26
CA ASP A 9 -9.48 0.18 -15.82
C ASP A 9 -8.81 -1.19 -15.67
N ALA A 10 -7.51 -1.28 -15.93
CA ALA A 10 -6.75 -2.52 -15.77
C ALA A 10 -6.76 -3.03 -14.32
N PHE A 11 -6.48 -2.17 -13.34
CA PHE A 11 -6.54 -2.54 -11.94
C PHE A 11 -7.96 -2.95 -11.52
N THR A 12 -8.98 -2.21 -11.94
CA THR A 12 -10.39 -2.52 -11.65
C THR A 12 -10.78 -3.90 -12.20
N ARG A 13 -10.42 -4.19 -13.44
CA ARG A 13 -10.70 -5.46 -14.11
C ARG A 13 -9.97 -6.63 -13.43
N ALA A 14 -8.68 -6.49 -13.11
CA ALA A 14 -7.93 -7.52 -12.39
C ALA A 14 -8.51 -7.75 -10.98
N THR A 15 -8.87 -6.68 -10.26
CA THR A 15 -9.48 -6.76 -8.93
C THR A 15 -10.82 -7.49 -8.96
N ARG A 16 -11.63 -7.33 -10.01
CA ARG A 16 -12.89 -8.09 -10.18
C ARG A 16 -12.63 -9.60 -10.32
N VAL A 17 -11.56 -10.00 -11.01
CA VAL A 17 -11.14 -11.41 -11.09
C VAL A 17 -10.76 -11.93 -9.71
N LEU A 18 -9.91 -11.20 -8.98
CA LEU A 18 -9.51 -11.58 -7.63
C LEU A 18 -10.71 -11.70 -6.67
N ARG A 19 -11.65 -10.74 -6.73
CA ARG A 19 -12.91 -10.77 -5.96
C ARG A 19 -13.80 -11.94 -6.32
N TRP A 20 -13.85 -12.34 -7.58
CA TRP A 20 -14.59 -13.53 -7.97
C TRP A 20 -13.94 -14.77 -7.34
N VAL A 21 -12.60 -14.91 -7.44
CA VAL A 21 -11.88 -16.03 -6.84
C VAL A 21 -12.13 -16.13 -5.34
N ALA A 22 -11.95 -15.04 -4.59
CA ALA A 22 -12.14 -15.07 -3.13
C ALA A 22 -13.56 -15.45 -2.70
N ARG A 23 -14.58 -15.15 -3.53
CA ARG A 23 -15.97 -15.53 -3.25
C ARG A 23 -16.32 -16.95 -3.72
N SER A 24 -15.59 -17.48 -4.69
CA SER A 24 -15.93 -18.74 -5.36
C SER A 24 -15.03 -19.90 -4.97
N LEU A 25 -13.82 -19.64 -4.48
CA LEU A 25 -12.84 -20.66 -4.10
C LEU A 25 -12.53 -20.56 -2.61
N SER A 26 -12.47 -21.71 -1.93
CA SER A 26 -12.03 -21.80 -0.54
C SER A 26 -10.64 -22.42 -0.42
N LEU A 27 -9.84 -21.90 0.51
CA LEU A 27 -8.58 -22.51 0.90
C LEU A 27 -8.86 -23.81 1.67
N ASN A 28 -8.30 -24.91 1.17
CA ASN A 28 -8.35 -26.22 1.81
C ASN A 28 -6.95 -26.83 1.81
N ILE A 29 -6.22 -26.66 2.92
CA ILE A 29 -4.84 -27.13 3.07
C ILE A 29 -4.71 -28.66 3.01
N SER A 30 -5.77 -29.40 3.35
CA SER A 30 -5.80 -30.86 3.32
C SER A 30 -6.34 -31.43 2.00
N SER A 31 -6.58 -30.58 0.99
CA SER A 31 -7.07 -31.01 -0.32
C SER A 31 -6.08 -31.98 -1.00
N THR A 32 -6.56 -33.21 -1.25
CA THR A 32 -5.82 -34.27 -1.95
C THR A 32 -6.03 -34.26 -3.46
N GLY A 33 -6.99 -33.48 -3.96
CA GLY A 33 -7.28 -33.41 -5.40
C GLY A 33 -6.21 -32.65 -6.19
N ASP A 34 -6.31 -32.73 -7.51
CA ASP A 34 -5.41 -32.01 -8.41
C ASP A 34 -5.49 -30.50 -8.19
N GLN A 35 -4.32 -29.86 -8.24
CA GLN A 35 -4.14 -28.42 -7.98
C GLN A 35 -3.96 -27.62 -9.27
N ASP A 36 -4.22 -28.21 -10.45
CA ASP A 36 -4.31 -27.45 -11.68
C ASP A 36 -5.56 -26.53 -11.67
N ALA A 37 -5.53 -25.50 -12.50
CA ALA A 37 -6.57 -24.48 -12.53
C ALA A 37 -7.96 -25.07 -12.81
N VAL A 38 -8.09 -26.01 -13.76
CA VAL A 38 -9.38 -26.58 -14.16
C VAL A 38 -9.99 -27.39 -13.02
N SER A 39 -9.19 -28.25 -12.40
CA SER A 39 -9.62 -29.07 -11.27
C SER A 39 -10.05 -28.24 -10.07
N VAL A 40 -9.29 -27.20 -9.72
CA VAL A 40 -9.61 -26.30 -8.59
C VAL A 40 -10.87 -25.49 -8.88
N LEU A 41 -11.00 -24.91 -10.08
CA LEU A 41 -12.18 -24.12 -10.47
C LEU A 41 -13.46 -24.97 -10.47
N ARG A 42 -13.39 -26.23 -10.93
CA ARG A 42 -14.54 -27.15 -10.89
C ARG A 42 -14.93 -27.55 -9.47
N ARG A 43 -13.93 -27.79 -8.61
CA ARG A 43 -14.14 -28.27 -7.24
C ARG A 43 -14.49 -27.16 -6.26
N GLY A 44 -14.16 -25.91 -6.58
CA GLY A 44 -14.41 -24.75 -5.71
C GLY A 44 -13.47 -24.67 -4.50
N ASN A 45 -12.42 -25.49 -4.43
CA ASN A 45 -11.42 -25.42 -3.36
C ASN A 45 -10.07 -26.02 -3.75
N GLY A 46 -9.01 -25.57 -3.09
CA GLY A 46 -7.65 -26.06 -3.29
C GLY A 46 -6.68 -25.56 -2.22
N ARG A 47 -5.43 -26.00 -2.31
CA ARG A 47 -4.30 -25.49 -1.52
C ARG A 47 -3.88 -24.12 -2.04
N CYS A 48 -2.93 -23.46 -1.38
CA CYS A 48 -2.36 -22.18 -1.85
C CYS A 48 -1.91 -22.25 -3.32
N SER A 49 -1.26 -23.36 -3.70
CA SER A 49 -0.86 -23.60 -5.09
C SER A 49 -2.04 -23.70 -6.05
N GLY A 50 -3.12 -24.38 -5.65
CA GLY A 50 -4.32 -24.50 -6.46
C GLY A 50 -5.04 -23.16 -6.67
N LEU A 51 -5.19 -22.37 -5.60
CA LEU A 51 -5.76 -21.03 -5.67
C LEU A 51 -4.91 -20.11 -6.56
N ALA A 52 -3.58 -20.12 -6.40
CA ALA A 52 -2.67 -19.34 -7.24
C ALA A 52 -2.78 -19.75 -8.72
N ASN A 53 -2.79 -21.05 -9.02
CA ASN A 53 -2.92 -21.57 -10.38
C ASN A 53 -4.27 -21.15 -11.01
N ALA A 54 -5.38 -21.29 -10.28
CA ALA A 54 -6.70 -20.90 -10.75
C ALA A 54 -6.81 -19.40 -11.01
N THR A 55 -6.30 -18.56 -10.10
CA THR A 55 -6.30 -17.11 -10.25
C THR A 55 -5.46 -16.66 -11.43
N VAL A 56 -4.25 -17.21 -11.61
CA VAL A 56 -3.39 -16.90 -12.77
C VAL A 56 -4.09 -17.27 -14.08
N ALA A 57 -4.74 -18.43 -14.14
CA ALA A 57 -5.49 -18.85 -15.32
C ALA A 57 -6.64 -17.88 -15.67
N LEU A 58 -7.38 -17.41 -14.66
CA LEU A 58 -8.47 -16.45 -14.86
C LEU A 58 -7.97 -15.06 -15.26
N LEU A 59 -6.88 -14.57 -14.65
CA LEU A 59 -6.26 -13.31 -15.04
C LEU A 59 -5.76 -13.35 -16.49
N ARG A 60 -5.12 -14.46 -16.90
CA ARG A 60 -4.71 -14.69 -18.29
C ARG A 60 -5.91 -14.74 -19.24
N ALA A 61 -7.00 -15.40 -18.86
CA ALA A 61 -8.23 -15.42 -19.64
C ALA A 61 -8.87 -14.02 -19.76
N ALA A 62 -8.65 -13.14 -18.78
CA ALA A 62 -9.05 -11.73 -18.81
C ALA A 62 -8.05 -10.83 -19.57
N GLY A 63 -7.00 -11.39 -20.18
CA GLY A 63 -6.03 -10.65 -21.01
C GLY A 63 -4.86 -10.03 -20.23
N PHE A 64 -4.63 -10.42 -18.98
CA PHE A 64 -3.47 -9.99 -18.21
C PHE A 64 -2.30 -10.97 -18.35
N GLU A 65 -1.08 -10.46 -18.32
CA GLU A 65 0.07 -11.29 -18.01
C GLU A 65 0.11 -11.56 -16.51
N ALA A 66 0.09 -12.83 -16.13
CA ALA A 66 0.16 -13.26 -14.74
C ALA A 66 1.02 -14.50 -14.61
N ARG A 67 1.71 -14.66 -13.47
CA ARG A 67 2.56 -15.82 -13.18
C ARG A 67 2.46 -16.21 -11.71
N THR A 68 2.62 -17.49 -11.42
CA THR A 68 2.72 -17.95 -10.03
C THR A 68 4.11 -17.68 -9.49
N VAL A 69 4.20 -17.40 -8.19
CA VAL A 69 5.45 -17.27 -7.45
C VAL A 69 5.47 -18.30 -6.34
N SER A 70 6.58 -19.02 -6.20
CA SER A 70 6.79 -20.02 -5.15
C SER A 70 7.77 -19.48 -4.11
N GLY A 71 7.62 -19.94 -2.88
CA GLY A 71 8.47 -19.50 -1.80
C GLY A 71 8.02 -20.01 -0.44
N LEU A 72 8.25 -19.19 0.58
CA LEU A 72 7.85 -19.47 1.96
C LEU A 72 6.91 -18.38 2.47
N LEU A 73 5.95 -18.79 3.29
CA LEU A 73 5.21 -17.88 4.15
C LEU A 73 5.66 -18.12 5.60
N VAL A 74 6.19 -17.06 6.22
CA VAL A 74 6.63 -17.08 7.62
C VAL A 74 5.49 -16.58 8.50
N SER A 75 5.04 -17.39 9.46
CA SER A 75 4.19 -16.97 10.58
C SER A 75 4.99 -17.00 11.88
N ASP A 76 4.40 -16.49 12.96
CA ASP A 76 5.09 -16.39 14.25
C ASP A 76 5.52 -17.76 14.80
N ASP A 77 4.83 -18.84 14.40
CA ASP A 77 5.03 -20.19 14.87
C ASP A 77 5.52 -21.17 13.78
N ARG A 78 5.46 -20.80 12.49
CA ARG A 78 5.67 -21.74 11.38
C ARG A 78 6.30 -21.09 10.16
N VAL A 79 7.02 -21.90 9.40
CA VAL A 79 7.48 -21.57 8.06
C VAL A 79 6.92 -22.63 7.14
N VAL A 80 6.11 -22.22 6.17
CA VAL A 80 5.45 -23.17 5.26
C VAL A 80 5.79 -22.88 3.81
N PRO A 81 5.97 -23.92 2.97
CA PRO A 81 6.02 -23.73 1.53
C PRO A 81 4.72 -23.08 1.07
N HIS A 82 4.84 -22.01 0.30
CA HIS A 82 3.71 -21.20 -0.13
C HIS A 82 3.81 -20.83 -1.59
N ARG A 83 2.65 -20.63 -2.22
CA ARG A 83 2.55 -20.19 -3.60
C ARG A 83 1.47 -19.13 -3.71
N TRP A 84 1.83 -18.02 -4.35
CA TRP A 84 0.95 -16.91 -4.68
C TRP A 84 1.14 -16.55 -6.15
N LEU A 85 0.85 -15.31 -6.55
CA LEU A 85 1.02 -14.85 -7.93
C LEU A 85 1.42 -13.38 -8.06
N GLU A 86 1.91 -13.04 -9.24
CA GLU A 86 2.09 -11.68 -9.70
C GLU A 86 1.28 -11.45 -10.98
N CYS A 87 0.74 -10.25 -11.10
CA CYS A 87 0.04 -9.77 -12.29
C CYS A 87 0.77 -8.53 -12.82
N LEU A 88 1.07 -8.50 -14.12
CA LEU A 88 1.63 -7.33 -14.77
C LEU A 88 0.52 -6.30 -14.98
N LEU A 89 0.59 -5.19 -14.26
CA LEU A 89 -0.35 -4.08 -14.39
C LEU A 89 0.31 -2.89 -15.12
N PRO A 90 -0.42 -2.25 -16.04
CA PRO A 90 0.01 -0.98 -16.65
C PRO A 90 0.42 0.05 -15.59
N GLY A 91 1.55 0.72 -15.81
CA GLY A 91 2.11 1.74 -14.90
C GLY A 91 2.77 1.18 -13.61
N ALA A 92 2.34 0.03 -13.10
CA ALA A 92 2.84 -0.54 -11.84
C ALA A 92 3.85 -1.69 -12.00
N GLY A 93 3.92 -2.32 -13.18
CA GLY A 93 4.79 -3.48 -13.40
C GLY A 93 4.22 -4.75 -12.76
N TRP A 94 5.09 -5.67 -12.34
CA TRP A 94 4.68 -6.92 -11.69
C TRP A 94 4.19 -6.64 -10.27
N VAL A 95 2.88 -6.74 -10.08
CA VAL A 95 2.24 -6.51 -8.77
C VAL A 95 1.92 -7.86 -8.12
N PRO A 96 2.51 -8.16 -6.95
CA PRO A 96 2.24 -9.40 -6.23
C PRO A 96 0.87 -9.36 -5.53
N THR A 97 0.22 -10.52 -5.47
CA THR A 97 -1.03 -10.73 -4.72
C THR A 97 -1.09 -12.16 -4.23
N ASP A 98 -1.62 -12.35 -3.02
CA ASP A 98 -1.84 -13.67 -2.45
C ASP A 98 -3.34 -13.91 -2.20
N PRO A 99 -4.01 -14.76 -3.03
CA PRO A 99 -5.43 -15.03 -2.90
C PRO A 99 -5.83 -15.73 -1.59
N THR A 100 -4.86 -16.17 -0.78
CA THR A 100 -5.11 -16.77 0.53
C THR A 100 -5.17 -15.76 1.69
N ILE A 101 -4.70 -14.52 1.48
CA ILE A 101 -4.67 -13.47 2.51
C ILE A 101 -5.37 -12.17 2.10
N GLY A 102 -5.40 -11.81 0.81
CA GLY A 102 -5.93 -10.54 0.37
C GLY A 102 -5.62 -10.14 -1.08
N PHE A 103 -6.25 -9.07 -1.57
CA PHE A 103 -6.01 -8.55 -2.92
C PHE A 103 -4.86 -7.56 -2.92
N TRP A 104 -3.90 -7.77 -3.81
CA TRP A 104 -2.72 -6.90 -3.97
C TRP A 104 -1.90 -6.78 -2.68
N VAL A 105 -2.09 -7.73 -1.76
CA VAL A 105 -1.39 -7.85 -0.50
C VAL A 105 -0.41 -9.01 -0.62
N VAL A 106 0.86 -8.70 -0.38
CA VAL A 106 1.87 -9.61 0.14
C VAL A 106 2.61 -8.87 1.24
N THR A 107 3.10 -9.62 2.22
CA THR A 107 3.81 -9.04 3.37
C THR A 107 5.30 -9.38 3.28
N PRO A 108 6.17 -8.70 4.07
CA PRO A 108 7.58 -9.09 4.21
C PRO A 108 7.79 -10.55 4.67
N ARG A 109 6.72 -11.25 5.09
CA ARG A 109 6.73 -12.67 5.44
C ARG A 109 6.66 -13.60 4.22
N HIS A 110 6.51 -13.07 3.01
CA HIS A 110 6.59 -13.82 1.76
C HIS A 110 8.04 -13.82 1.26
N LEU A 111 8.74 -14.93 1.42
CA LEU A 111 10.11 -15.07 0.92
C LEU A 111 10.07 -15.77 -0.43
N VAL A 112 10.51 -15.08 -1.48
CA VAL A 112 10.53 -15.60 -2.87
C VAL A 112 11.65 -16.62 -3.04
N PHE A 113 11.34 -17.72 -3.72
CA PHE A 113 12.33 -18.70 -4.19
C PHE A 113 12.20 -18.89 -5.71
N SER A 114 13.31 -19.25 -6.35
CA SER A 114 13.33 -19.49 -7.80
C SER A 114 12.57 -20.74 -8.21
N ASP A 115 12.37 -21.69 -7.29
CA ASP A 115 11.63 -22.93 -7.52
C ASP A 115 10.76 -23.27 -6.29
N THR A 116 9.95 -24.32 -6.43
CA THR A 116 9.15 -24.89 -5.34
C THR A 116 10.08 -25.35 -4.21
N VAL A 117 9.85 -24.81 -3.02
CA VAL A 117 10.63 -25.18 -1.84
C VAL A 117 10.22 -26.59 -1.38
N THR A 118 11.11 -27.56 -1.59
CA THR A 118 10.96 -28.94 -1.09
C THR A 118 11.64 -29.14 0.24
N ASP A 119 12.82 -28.53 0.41
CA ASP A 119 13.61 -28.56 1.63
C ASP A 119 13.49 -27.20 2.33
N LEU A 120 12.88 -27.20 3.52
CA LEU A 120 12.69 -25.98 4.28
C LEU A 120 14.03 -25.48 4.82
N PRO A 121 14.44 -24.24 4.47
CA PRO A 121 15.62 -23.65 5.10
C PRO A 121 15.32 -23.35 6.57
N VAL A 122 16.38 -23.26 7.37
CA VAL A 122 16.28 -22.71 8.73
C VAL A 122 16.01 -21.21 8.61
N VAL A 123 14.90 -20.76 9.16
CA VAL A 123 14.54 -19.34 9.24
C VAL A 123 14.49 -18.95 10.70
N GLU A 124 15.28 -17.94 11.06
CA GLU A 124 15.29 -17.35 12.40
C GLU A 124 14.68 -15.95 12.34
N MET A 125 13.67 -15.68 13.16
CA MET A 125 13.11 -14.34 13.30
C MET A 125 13.93 -13.53 14.31
N VAL A 126 14.72 -12.58 13.80
CA VAL A 126 15.63 -11.76 14.64
C VAL A 126 14.91 -10.62 15.36
N SER A 127 13.73 -10.23 14.89
CA SER A 127 12.88 -9.21 15.51
C SER A 127 11.41 -9.56 15.34
N PRO A 128 10.56 -9.33 16.36
CA PRO A 128 9.13 -9.52 16.20
C PRO A 128 8.63 -8.59 15.07
N PRO A 129 7.76 -9.09 14.19
CA PRO A 129 7.23 -8.28 13.11
C PRO A 129 6.48 -7.09 13.69
N GLU A 130 6.69 -5.90 13.11
CA GLU A 130 5.77 -4.77 13.31
C GLU A 130 4.35 -5.24 12.95
N ASP A 131 3.34 -4.67 13.61
CA ASP A 131 1.94 -4.97 13.29
C ASP A 131 1.74 -4.85 11.78
N PRO A 132 1.21 -5.88 11.10
CA PRO A 132 1.04 -5.80 9.66
C PRO A 132 0.16 -4.58 9.34
N PRO A 133 0.49 -3.81 8.29
CA PRO A 133 -0.30 -2.65 7.93
C PRO A 133 -1.78 -3.01 7.87
N HIS A 134 -2.61 -2.25 8.59
CA HIS A 134 -4.05 -2.44 8.57
C HIS A 134 -4.59 -2.06 7.20
N TYR A 135 -4.74 -3.06 6.33
CA TYR A 135 -5.37 -2.87 5.04
C TYR A 135 -6.88 -2.69 5.21
N PRO A 136 -7.52 -1.81 4.41
CA PRO A 136 -8.97 -1.76 4.36
C PRO A 136 -9.53 -3.12 3.93
N VAL A 137 -10.64 -3.51 4.53
CA VAL A 137 -11.35 -4.76 4.21
C VAL A 137 -12.50 -4.43 3.26
N ILE A 138 -12.48 -5.01 2.06
CA ILE A 138 -13.54 -4.85 1.07
C ILE A 138 -14.19 -6.22 0.86
N ASP A 139 -15.49 -6.33 1.12
CA ASP A 139 -16.25 -7.58 1.04
C ASP A 139 -15.62 -8.73 1.87
N GLY A 140 -15.08 -8.41 3.05
CA GLY A 140 -14.43 -9.38 3.93
C GLY A 140 -12.99 -9.74 3.55
N VAL A 141 -12.43 -9.13 2.50
CA VAL A 141 -11.07 -9.41 2.03
C VAL A 141 -10.16 -8.19 2.23
N PRO A 142 -9.03 -8.33 2.96
CA PRO A 142 -8.00 -7.30 3.03
C PRO A 142 -7.54 -6.91 1.62
N THR A 143 -7.57 -5.62 1.31
CA THR A 143 -7.25 -5.10 -0.02
C THR A 143 -6.23 -3.99 0.09
N ARG A 144 -5.10 -4.15 -0.61
CA ARG A 144 -4.18 -3.04 -0.83
C ARG A 144 -4.77 -2.15 -1.94
N PRO A 145 -4.92 -0.84 -1.70
CA PRO A 145 -5.37 0.07 -2.73
C PRO A 145 -4.38 0.22 -3.88
N ASP A 146 -4.91 0.49 -5.08
CA ASP A 146 -4.17 0.83 -6.31
C ASP A 146 -3.44 2.15 -6.23
N LEU A 147 -4.12 3.17 -5.71
CA LEU A 147 -3.58 4.49 -5.50
C LEU A 147 -3.53 4.75 -4.00
N GLY A 148 -2.32 4.79 -3.44
CA GLY A 148 -2.20 5.38 -2.11
C GLY A 148 -2.51 6.88 -2.19
N SER A 149 -3.12 7.42 -1.15
CA SER A 149 -3.48 8.82 -1.08
C SER A 149 -2.25 9.72 -1.14
N GLU A 150 -2.44 10.92 -1.67
CA GLU A 150 -1.43 11.97 -1.65
C GLU A 150 -1.80 12.97 -0.55
N LEU A 151 -0.82 13.37 0.25
CA LEU A 151 -0.93 14.50 1.16
C LEU A 151 0.09 15.56 0.77
N VAL A 152 -0.40 16.76 0.47
CA VAL A 152 0.42 17.94 0.18
C VAL A 152 0.34 18.92 1.35
N CYS A 153 1.47 19.20 1.99
CA CYS A 153 1.59 20.25 2.98
C CYS A 153 2.06 21.54 2.29
N ARG A 154 1.23 22.60 2.29
CA ARG A 154 1.55 23.89 1.63
C ARG A 154 1.84 24.96 2.66
N VAL A 155 2.99 25.62 2.55
CA VAL A 155 3.37 26.72 3.45
C VAL A 155 2.70 28.00 2.99
N VAL A 156 1.81 28.55 3.81
CA VAL A 156 1.00 29.73 3.44
C VAL A 156 1.76 31.04 3.64
N ASN A 157 2.59 31.11 4.67
CA ASN A 157 3.40 32.26 5.03
C ASN A 157 4.84 31.82 5.32
N PRO A 158 5.65 31.57 4.28
CA PRO A 158 7.02 31.12 4.48
C PRO A 158 7.79 32.20 5.23
N CYS A 159 8.38 31.82 6.35
CA CYS A 159 9.38 32.60 7.04
C CYS A 159 10.58 31.72 7.40
N GLY A 160 11.77 32.32 7.53
CA GLY A 160 13.04 31.60 7.51
C GLY A 160 13.18 30.50 8.57
N GLY A 161 14.11 29.58 8.41
CA GLY A 161 14.23 28.39 9.28
C GLY A 161 13.77 27.13 8.56
N ARG A 162 14.21 25.96 9.04
CA ARG A 162 14.00 24.69 8.34
C ARG A 162 12.68 24.07 8.72
N LEU A 163 11.78 23.86 7.76
CA LEU A 163 10.50 23.20 8.01
C LEU A 163 10.56 21.73 7.62
N VAL A 164 10.19 20.85 8.54
CA VAL A 164 10.09 19.41 8.30
C VAL A 164 8.70 18.94 8.70
N ALA A 165 7.98 18.34 7.76
CA ALA A 165 6.76 17.59 8.04
C ALA A 165 7.11 16.14 8.36
N VAL A 166 6.56 15.64 9.45
CA VAL A 166 6.63 14.25 9.88
C VAL A 166 5.21 13.70 9.91
N LEU A 167 4.98 12.64 9.15
CA LEU A 167 3.69 11.97 9.06
C LEU A 167 3.81 10.58 9.68
N ARG A 168 2.97 10.29 10.68
CA ARG A 168 2.97 9.03 11.43
C ARG A 168 1.66 8.29 11.23
N GLY A 169 1.72 7.07 10.72
CA GLY A 169 0.57 6.18 10.61
C GLY A 169 0.38 5.36 11.89
N ASP A 170 -0.84 4.90 12.13
CA ASP A 170 -1.12 4.01 13.28
C ASP A 170 -0.46 2.63 13.13
N SER A 171 0.03 2.27 11.93
CA SER A 171 0.86 1.09 11.68
C SER A 171 2.34 1.29 12.03
N GLY A 172 2.72 2.34 12.76
CA GLY A 172 4.11 2.64 13.13
C GLY A 172 4.96 3.30 12.04
N VAL A 173 4.46 3.36 10.80
CA VAL A 173 5.14 4.01 9.66
C VAL A 173 5.35 5.50 9.95
N GLU A 174 6.59 5.94 9.80
CA GLU A 174 6.98 7.35 9.91
C GLU A 174 7.62 7.81 8.61
N LEU A 175 7.01 8.84 8.00
CA LEU A 175 7.52 9.48 6.80
C LEU A 175 7.94 10.91 7.12
N ARG A 176 8.96 11.41 6.44
CA ARG A 176 9.43 12.78 6.61
C ARG A 176 9.66 13.45 5.27
N THR A 177 9.35 14.73 5.18
CA THR A 177 9.64 15.56 4.01
C THR A 177 9.95 16.99 4.45
N GLU A 178 10.86 17.64 3.76
CA GLU A 178 11.21 19.04 3.99
C GLU A 178 10.20 19.95 3.26
N LEU A 179 9.77 21.04 3.89
CA LEU A 179 8.81 21.96 3.32
C LEU A 179 9.52 23.25 2.90
N GLU A 180 9.65 23.47 1.59
CA GLU A 180 10.04 24.78 1.06
C GLU A 180 8.79 25.65 0.87
N LYS A 181 8.11 25.51 -0.28
CA LYS A 181 6.76 26.07 -0.53
C LYS A 181 5.67 25.02 -0.34
N GLU A 182 6.01 23.78 -0.67
CA GLU A 182 5.20 22.60 -0.43
C GLU A 182 6.09 21.39 -0.14
N GLY A 183 5.55 20.40 0.55
CA GLY A 183 6.13 19.07 0.68
C GLY A 183 5.04 18.03 0.51
N ARG A 184 5.42 16.86 -0.01
CA ARG A 184 4.47 15.82 -0.44
C ARG A 184 4.77 14.49 0.23
N PHE A 185 3.69 13.79 0.53
CA PHE A 185 3.67 12.38 0.86
C PHE A 185 2.76 11.69 -0.16
N SER A 186 3.23 10.63 -0.79
CA SER A 186 2.51 9.92 -1.84
C SER A 186 2.42 8.44 -1.50
N GLY A 187 1.39 7.76 -2.02
CA GLY A 187 1.24 6.33 -1.77
C GLY A 187 0.79 5.99 -0.35
N LEU A 188 0.10 6.93 0.33
CA LEU A 188 -0.34 6.74 1.70
C LEU A 188 -1.49 5.73 1.77
N PHE A 189 -1.38 4.76 2.67
CA PHE A 189 -2.47 3.85 2.93
C PHE A 189 -3.67 4.57 3.58
N PRO A 190 -4.90 4.16 3.27
CA PRO A 190 -6.09 4.62 3.97
C PRO A 190 -5.97 4.34 5.46
N GLY A 191 -6.54 5.23 6.28
CA GLY A 191 -6.50 5.12 7.72
C GLY A 191 -6.10 6.43 8.39
N ARG A 192 -5.85 6.35 9.69
CA ARG A 192 -5.56 7.51 10.51
C ARG A 192 -4.07 7.83 10.53
N TRP A 193 -3.76 9.09 10.28
CA TRP A 193 -2.41 9.64 10.24
C TRP A 193 -2.29 10.86 11.14
N ARG A 194 -1.14 11.00 11.79
CA ARG A 194 -0.77 12.16 12.61
C ARG A 194 0.34 12.93 11.91
N LEU A 195 0.01 14.11 11.42
CA LEU A 195 0.94 15.06 10.83
C LEU A 195 1.45 16.00 11.93
N GLU A 196 2.77 16.09 12.06
CA GLU A 196 3.47 17.10 12.83
C GLU A 196 4.40 17.88 11.90
N VAL A 197 4.28 19.21 11.87
CA VAL A 197 5.23 20.06 11.16
C VAL A 197 6.05 20.81 12.18
N ARG A 198 7.37 20.76 12.02
CA ARG A 198 8.33 21.44 12.89
C ARG A 198 9.10 22.47 12.11
N ARG A 199 9.37 23.61 12.73
CA ARG A 199 10.35 24.60 12.30
C ARG A 199 11.53 24.49 13.24
N ASP A 200 12.67 24.05 12.73
CA ASP A 200 13.86 23.72 13.53
C ASP A 200 13.49 22.78 14.71
N SER A 201 13.39 23.29 15.94
CA SER A 201 12.98 22.51 17.11
C SER A 201 11.50 22.65 17.49
N ASP A 202 10.82 23.69 17.01
CA ASP A 202 9.47 24.08 17.44
C ASP A 202 8.38 23.43 16.60
N VAL A 203 7.30 22.99 17.25
CA VAL A 203 6.16 22.39 16.56
C VAL A 203 5.20 23.51 16.13
N VAL A 204 5.00 23.66 14.81
CA VAL A 204 4.13 24.71 14.23
C VAL A 204 2.76 24.18 13.82
N LEU A 205 2.63 22.88 13.58
CA LEU A 205 1.35 22.25 13.27
C LEU A 205 1.29 20.84 13.85
N ARG A 206 0.15 20.49 14.44
CA ARG A 206 -0.26 19.10 14.68
C ARG A 206 -1.66 18.89 14.17
N GLN A 207 -1.85 17.86 13.36
CA GLN A 207 -3.15 17.53 12.81
C GLN A 207 -3.31 16.01 12.65
N THR A 208 -4.50 15.51 12.98
CA THR A 208 -4.90 14.14 12.63
C THR A 208 -5.69 14.17 11.33
N LEU A 209 -5.40 13.22 10.44
CA LEU A 209 -6.02 13.08 9.13
C LEU A 209 -6.54 11.65 9.01
N ASP A 210 -7.78 11.47 8.60
CA ASP A 210 -8.30 10.17 8.18
C ASP A 210 -8.26 10.16 6.65
N LEU A 211 -7.29 9.42 6.08
CA LEU A 211 -7.06 9.36 4.65
C LEU A 211 -7.88 8.22 4.03
N GLY A 212 -8.55 8.53 2.92
CA GLY A 212 -9.28 7.60 2.06
C GLY A 212 -8.37 6.92 1.05
N ASN A 213 -8.98 6.27 0.05
CA ASN A 213 -8.25 5.57 -1.00
C ASN A 213 -8.06 6.45 -2.24
N GLY A 214 -6.82 6.60 -2.72
CA GLY A 214 -6.51 7.34 -3.95
C GLY A 214 -6.90 8.82 -3.94
N GLU A 215 -7.07 9.40 -2.76
CA GLU A 215 -7.52 10.78 -2.62
C GLU A 215 -6.34 11.75 -2.46
N HIS A 216 -6.56 13.00 -2.88
CA HIS A 216 -5.58 14.07 -2.72
C HIS A 216 -6.01 14.97 -1.57
N TYR A 217 -5.17 15.04 -0.54
CA TYR A 217 -5.33 15.87 0.63
C TYR A 217 -4.37 17.05 0.57
N SER A 218 -4.83 18.19 1.05
CA SER A 218 -3.99 19.38 1.19
C SER A 218 -4.13 19.94 2.60
N VAL A 219 -3.00 20.17 3.25
CA VAL A 219 -2.93 20.82 4.56
C VAL A 219 -2.18 22.14 4.41
N ALA A 220 -2.80 23.22 4.89
CA ALA A 220 -2.19 24.53 4.94
C ALA A 220 -1.36 24.65 6.22
N VAL A 221 -0.04 24.80 6.08
CA VAL A 221 0.88 25.06 7.18
C VAL A 221 1.00 26.57 7.35
N ARG A 222 0.54 27.06 8.50
CA ARG A 222 0.70 28.46 8.92
C ARG A 222 1.71 28.53 10.04
N ILE A 223 2.60 29.53 9.97
CA ILE A 223 3.60 29.79 10.99
C ILE A 223 3.13 31.01 11.78
N ASP A 224 2.63 30.79 12.99
CA ASP A 224 2.22 31.87 13.89
C ASP A 224 3.43 32.31 14.69
N ASP A 225 4.11 33.34 14.20
CA ASP A 225 5.29 33.94 14.84
C ASP A 225 5.14 35.47 14.78
N GLU A 226 5.21 36.13 15.93
CA GLU A 226 5.14 37.59 16.04
C GLU A 226 6.23 38.28 15.21
N ASP A 227 7.38 37.64 15.01
CA ASP A 227 8.46 38.15 14.15
C ASP A 227 8.17 37.96 12.65
N CYS A 228 7.46 36.89 12.26
CA CYS A 228 6.98 36.73 10.87
C CYS A 228 5.86 37.74 10.55
N VAL A 229 4.99 38.06 11.52
CA VAL A 229 3.96 39.11 11.39
C VAL A 229 4.62 40.50 11.27
N ARG A 230 5.70 40.77 12.01
CA ARG A 230 6.49 42.02 11.89
C ARG A 230 7.23 42.15 10.56
N LEU A 231 7.81 41.06 10.04
CA LEU A 231 8.46 41.03 8.72
C LEU A 231 7.45 41.32 7.60
N MET A 232 6.27 40.73 7.65
CA MET A 232 5.17 40.98 6.70
C MET A 232 4.51 42.36 6.89
N GLY A 233 4.54 42.93 8.09
CA GLY A 233 4.02 44.26 8.42
C GLY A 233 4.90 45.43 7.95
N ARG A 234 6.20 45.20 7.72
CA ARG A 234 7.12 46.23 7.19
C ARG A 234 6.98 46.48 5.69
N ASP A 235 6.43 45.54 4.92
CA ASP A 235 6.26 45.68 3.47
C ASP A 235 4.98 46.45 3.05
N ARG A 236 4.13 46.88 4.01
CA ARG A 236 2.91 47.67 3.71
C ARG A 236 3.05 49.18 3.84
N VAL A 237 4.25 49.73 4.07
CA VAL A 237 4.47 51.19 4.07
C VAL A 237 5.63 51.59 3.16
N ARG A 238 5.43 51.46 1.85
CA ARG A 238 6.01 52.42 0.89
C ARG A 238 4.86 53.27 0.33
N ARG A 239 4.63 54.39 1.01
CA ARG A 239 3.80 55.50 0.56
C ARG A 239 4.40 55.99 -0.77
N VAL A 240 3.63 55.87 -1.85
CA VAL A 240 3.88 56.59 -3.10
C VAL A 240 3.74 58.08 -2.78
N LYS A 241 4.81 58.84 -3.02
CA LYS A 241 4.75 60.29 -3.22
C LYS A 241 4.81 60.55 -4.71
#